data_AF-A0A6B1ETF6-F1
#
_entry.id   AF-A0A6B1ETF6-F1
#
_cell.length_a   1.000
_cell.length_b   1.000
_cell.length_c   1.000
_cell.angle_alpha   90.00
_cell.angle_beta   90.00
_cell.angle_gamma   90.00
#
_symmetry.space_group_name_H-M   'P 1'
#
loop_
_entity.id
_entity.type
_entity.pdbx_description
1 polymer ?
#
loop_
_entity_poly.entity_id
_entity_poly.type
_entity_poly.pdbx_seq_one_letter_code
_entity_poly.pdbx_strand_id
1 'polypeptide(L)'
;MFDKIVPRSEDYAKWYTQVIRQAEMADYAPVRGCMVVRPYGYALWENVKEQLDTRFKETGHQNAAFPLFIPMSFIEKEAEHVEGFKPELAIVTHGGGKNLEHRLVYRPPNQTING
;
A
#
# COMPACT_ATOMS: atom_id res chain seq x y z
N MET A 1 -2.67 30.86 -2.57
CA MET A 1 -1.95 30.85 -3.87
C MET A 1 -0.79 29.88 -3.72
N PHE A 2 -0.62 28.93 -4.62
CA PHE A 2 0.52 28.00 -4.54
C PHE A 2 1.82 28.74 -4.87
N ASP A 3 2.91 28.34 -4.22
CA ASP A 3 4.24 28.85 -4.55
C ASP A 3 4.65 28.45 -5.98
N LYS A 4 5.53 29.24 -6.59
CA LYS A 4 6.14 28.89 -7.88
C LYS A 4 6.84 27.53 -7.76
N ILE A 5 6.56 26.64 -8.73
CA ILE A 5 7.21 25.34 -8.82
C ILE A 5 8.71 25.52 -9.08
N VAL A 6 9.55 24.84 -8.31
CA VAL A 6 11.01 24.86 -8.50
C VAL A 6 11.41 24.10 -9.76
N PRO A 7 12.45 24.52 -10.50
CA PRO A 7 12.93 23.77 -11.65
C PRO A 7 13.35 22.34 -11.25
N ARG A 8 12.93 21.35 -12.05
CA ARG A 8 13.27 19.94 -11.83
C ARG A 8 14.78 19.68 -11.70
N SER A 9 15.59 20.46 -12.41
CA SER A 9 17.06 20.35 -12.41
C SER A 9 17.73 20.88 -11.15
N GLU A 10 17.02 21.68 -10.34
CA GLU A 10 17.56 22.33 -9.14
C GLU A 10 17.26 21.50 -7.88
N ASP A 11 16.00 21.10 -7.70
CA ASP A 11 15.58 20.25 -6.59
C ASP A 11 14.46 19.32 -7.06
N TYR A 12 14.82 18.09 -7.39
CA TYR A 12 13.88 17.09 -7.88
C TYR A 12 12.82 16.70 -6.85
N ALA A 13 13.20 16.56 -5.58
CA ALA A 13 12.31 16.10 -4.53
C ALA A 13 11.22 17.13 -4.23
N LYS A 14 11.61 18.41 -4.15
CA LYS A 14 10.67 19.52 -3.99
C LYS A 14 9.83 19.74 -5.24
N TRP A 15 10.43 19.69 -6.44
CA TRP A 15 9.71 19.76 -7.71
C TRP A 15 8.61 18.70 -7.77
N TYR A 16 8.94 17.43 -7.51
CA TYR A 16 8.00 16.33 -7.56
C TYR A 16 6.82 16.55 -6.62
N THR A 17 7.12 16.90 -5.36
CA THR A 17 6.10 17.16 -4.34
C THR A 17 5.20 18.33 -4.72
N GLN A 18 5.78 19.42 -5.23
CA GLN A 18 5.02 20.59 -5.68
C GLN A 18 4.12 20.26 -6.87
N VAL A 19 4.63 19.54 -7.88
CA VAL A 19 3.83 19.12 -9.03
C VAL A 19 2.64 18.26 -8.59
N ILE A 20 2.87 17.21 -7.80
CA ILE A 20 1.82 16.29 -7.36
C ILE A 20 0.72 17.02 -6.57
N ARG A 21 1.11 17.94 -5.67
CA ARG A 21 0.16 18.66 -4.83
C ARG A 21 -0.58 19.77 -5.59
N GLN A 22 0.13 20.55 -6.41
CA GLN A 22 -0.47 21.63 -7.19
C GLN A 22 -1.35 21.12 -8.31
N ALA A 23 -1.04 19.95 -8.87
CA ALA A 23 -1.92 19.24 -9.81
C ALA A 23 -3.07 18.51 -9.10
N GLU A 24 -3.21 18.64 -7.78
CA GLU A 24 -4.28 18.04 -7.00
C GLU A 24 -4.36 16.51 -7.12
N MET A 25 -3.20 15.85 -7.25
CA MET A 25 -3.13 14.39 -7.39
C MET A 25 -3.09 13.67 -6.04
N ALA A 26 -2.34 14.19 -5.07
CA ALA A 26 -2.25 13.62 -3.73
C ALA A 26 -1.84 14.68 -2.70
N ASP A 27 -2.21 14.45 -1.44
CA ASP A 27 -1.86 15.28 -0.29
C ASP A 27 -1.31 14.44 0.86
N TYR A 28 -0.68 15.10 1.83
CA TYR A 28 -0.17 14.44 3.03
C TYR A 28 -1.30 13.91 3.91
N ALA A 29 -1.13 12.70 4.44
CA ALA A 29 -1.96 12.16 5.51
C ALA A 29 -1.38 12.52 6.89
N PRO A 30 -2.18 12.48 7.97
CA PRO A 30 -1.68 12.70 9.33
C PRO A 30 -0.72 11.59 9.82
N VAL A 31 -0.65 10.46 9.10
CA VAL A 31 0.25 9.35 9.39
C VAL A 31 1.49 9.44 8.49
N ARG A 32 2.68 9.43 9.09
CA ARG A 32 3.95 9.44 8.35
C ARG A 32 4.01 8.26 7.38
N GLY A 33 4.41 8.53 6.15
CA GLY A 33 4.48 7.50 5.09
C GLY A 33 3.15 7.24 4.39
N CYS A 34 2.05 7.86 4.83
CA CYS A 34 0.76 7.78 4.16
C CYS A 34 0.43 9.07 3.40
N MET A 35 -0.44 8.94 2.40
CA MET A 35 -0.95 10.05 1.58
C MET A 35 -2.43 9.88 1.32
N VAL A 36 -3.13 10.98 1.10
CA VAL A 36 -4.49 11.01 0.57
C VAL A 36 -4.37 11.15 -0.94
N VAL A 37 -4.74 10.11 -1.69
CA VAL A 37 -4.80 10.20 -3.16
C VAL A 37 -6.12 10.86 -3.55
N ARG A 38 -6.04 11.99 -4.26
CA ARG A 38 -7.19 12.79 -4.69
C ARG A 38 -7.79 12.22 -5.99
N PRO A 39 -9.01 12.63 -6.38
CA PRO A 39 -9.67 12.07 -7.56
C PRO A 39 -8.83 12.07 -8.83
N TYR A 40 -8.07 13.14 -9.11
CA TYR A 40 -7.22 13.19 -10.30
C TYR A 40 -6.07 12.18 -10.26
N GLY A 41 -5.43 11.99 -9.10
CA GLY A 41 -4.41 10.95 -8.92
C GLY A 41 -4.99 9.54 -8.96
N TYR A 42 -6.19 9.35 -8.40
CA TYR A 42 -6.85 8.05 -8.37
C TYR A 42 -7.33 7.61 -9.75
N ALA A 43 -7.81 8.53 -10.59
CA ALA A 43 -8.20 8.24 -11.97
C ALA A 43 -7.05 7.67 -12.80
N LEU A 44 -5.81 8.13 -12.57
CA LEU A 44 -4.63 7.55 -13.21
C LEU A 44 -4.40 6.09 -12.79
N TRP A 45 -4.59 5.79 -11.50
CA TRP A 45 -4.52 4.42 -10.99
C TRP A 45 -5.63 3.54 -11.59
N GLU A 46 -6.86 4.04 -11.67
CA GLU A 46 -7.98 3.31 -12.28
C GLU A 46 -7.68 2.93 -13.73
N ASN A 47 -7.17 3.87 -14.53
CA ASN A 47 -6.79 3.63 -15.92
C ASN A 47 -5.71 2.54 -16.05
N VAL A 48 -4.66 2.59 -15.21
CA VAL A 48 -3.59 1.57 -15.23
C VAL A 48 -4.14 0.21 -14.82
N LYS A 49 -4.89 0.16 -13.71
CA LYS A 49 -5.47 -1.05 -13.16
C LYS A 49 -6.39 -1.73 -14.18
N GLU A 50 -7.29 -0.98 -14.82
CA GLU A 50 -8.24 -1.52 -15.80
C GLU A 50 -7.55 -2.14 -17.02
N GLN A 51 -6.51 -1.47 -17.54
CA GLN A 51 -5.75 -1.97 -18.68
C GLN A 51 -5.00 -3.27 -18.35
N LEU A 52 -4.45 -3.39 -17.15
CA LEU A 52 -3.78 -4.60 -16.69
C LEU A 52 -4.79 -5.73 -16.41
N ASP A 53 -5.88 -5.42 -15.71
CA ASP A 53 -6.95 -6.35 -15.38
C ASP A 53 -7.55 -7.01 -16.63
N THR A 54 -7.79 -6.22 -17.68
CA THR A 54 -8.27 -6.73 -18.98
C THR A 54 -7.32 -7.77 -19.56
N ARG A 55 -6.02 -7.48 -19.60
CA ARG A 55 -4.99 -8.39 -20.14
C ARG A 55 -4.84 -9.67 -19.33
N PHE A 56 -5.00 -9.60 -18.00
CA PHE A 56 -4.97 -10.79 -17.15
C PHE A 56 -6.19 -11.69 -17.42
N LYS A 57 -7.37 -11.10 -17.59
CA LYS A 57 -8.60 -11.85 -17.90
C LYS A 57 -8.55 -12.50 -19.28
N GLU A 58 -7.95 -11.84 -20.28
CA GLU A 58 -7.73 -12.42 -21.62
C GLU A 58 -6.89 -13.70 -21.61
N THR A 59 -6.03 -13.86 -20.60
CA THR A 59 -5.19 -15.05 -20.41
C THR A 59 -5.80 -16.08 -19.45
N GLY A 60 -7.06 -15.90 -19.06
CA GLY A 60 -7.81 -16.84 -18.21
C GLY A 60 -7.64 -16.66 -16.71
N HIS A 61 -6.95 -15.60 -16.26
CA HIS A 61 -6.78 -15.33 -14.83
C HIS A 61 -8.08 -14.81 -14.20
N GLN A 62 -8.25 -15.11 -12.91
CA GLN A 62 -9.37 -14.65 -12.11
C GLN A 62 -8.86 -13.84 -10.91
N ASN A 63 -9.51 -12.71 -10.64
CA ASN A 63 -9.20 -11.92 -9.46
C ASN A 63 -9.72 -12.59 -8.20
N ALA A 64 -8.92 -12.53 -7.15
CA ALA A 64 -9.31 -12.95 -5.81
C ALA A 64 -8.94 -11.87 -4.79
N ALA A 65 -9.75 -11.75 -3.74
CA ALA A 65 -9.49 -10.86 -2.62
C ALA A 65 -9.26 -11.69 -1.36
N PHE A 66 -8.02 -11.70 -0.90
CA PHE A 66 -7.64 -12.36 0.34
C PHE A 66 -7.81 -11.41 1.53
N PRO A 67 -7.97 -11.94 2.76
CA PRO A 67 -8.07 -11.11 3.96
C PRO A 67 -6.88 -10.16 4.12
N LEU A 68 -7.18 -8.91 4.47
CA LEU A 68 -6.16 -7.89 4.77
C LEU A 68 -5.42 -8.17 6.08
N PHE A 69 -6.14 -8.72 7.06
CA PHE A 69 -5.57 -9.16 8.33
C PHE A 69 -5.43 -10.67 8.33
N ILE A 70 -4.26 -11.14 8.75
CA ILE A 70 -3.97 -12.57 8.88
C ILE A 70 -3.41 -12.88 10.27
N PRO A 71 -3.53 -14.12 10.76
CA PRO A 71 -2.95 -14.53 12.02
C PRO A 71 -1.42 -14.39 12.00
N MET A 72 -0.84 -13.90 13.11
CA MET A 72 0.63 -13.83 13.28
C MET A 72 1.31 -15.20 13.05
N SER A 73 0.62 -16.29 13.40
CA SER A 73 1.12 -17.66 13.24
C SER A 73 1.44 -18.03 11.79
N PHE A 74 0.82 -17.38 10.79
CA PHE A 74 1.15 -17.62 9.38
C PHE A 74 2.53 -17.03 9.05
N ILE A 75 2.86 -15.88 9.63
CA ILE A 75 4.16 -15.23 9.46
C ILE A 75 5.26 -16.02 10.15
N GLU A 76 4.98 -16.49 11.36
CA GLU A 76 5.93 -17.26 12.18
C GLU A 76 6.31 -18.56 11.46
N LYS A 77 5.35 -19.26 10.84
CA LYS A 77 5.62 -20.45 10.02
C LYS A 77 6.49 -20.15 8.80
N GLU A 78 6.29 -19.02 8.10
CA GLU A 78 7.15 -18.65 6.96
C GLU A 78 8.56 -18.28 7.42
N ALA A 79 8.71 -17.61 8.56
CA ALA A 79 9.99 -17.19 9.11
C ALA A 79 10.91 -18.38 9.45
N GLU A 80 10.36 -19.54 9.83
CA GLU A 80 11.12 -20.78 10.03
C GLU A 80 11.82 -21.25 8.75
N HIS A 81 11.34 -20.85 7.58
CA HIS A 81 11.86 -21.27 6.27
C HIS A 81 12.74 -20.21 5.59
N VAL A 82 12.80 -18.98 6.10
CA VAL A 82 13.53 -17.86 5.49
C VAL A 82 14.47 -17.21 6.52
N GLU A 83 15.73 -17.62 6.48
CA GLU A 83 16.77 -17.07 7.34
C GLU A 83 16.97 -15.57 7.07
N GLY A 84 16.76 -14.73 8.10
CA GLY A 84 16.87 -13.27 8.00
C GLY A 84 15.56 -12.51 7.73
N PHE A 85 14.41 -13.19 7.75
CA PHE A 85 13.11 -12.53 7.62
C PHE A 85 12.80 -11.62 8.83
N LYS A 86 13.06 -10.31 8.69
CA LYS A 86 12.65 -9.26 9.64
C LYS A 86 11.61 -8.35 9.00
N PRO A 87 10.35 -8.78 8.89
CA PRO A 87 9.33 -7.95 8.29
C PRO A 87 9.00 -6.76 9.21
N GLU A 88 8.96 -5.56 8.65
CA GLU A 88 8.37 -4.40 9.32
C GLU A 88 6.85 -4.58 9.36
N LEU A 89 6.34 -5.24 10.40
CA LEU A 89 4.92 -5.60 10.52
C LEU A 89 4.14 -4.60 11.36
N ALA A 90 3.01 -4.14 10.83
CA ALA A 90 1.97 -3.53 11.64
C ALA A 90 1.12 -4.65 12.28
N ILE A 91 1.21 -4.78 13.60
CA ILE A 91 0.53 -5.81 14.39
C ILE A 91 -0.68 -5.21 15.09
N VAL A 92 -1.83 -5.85 14.93
CA VAL A 92 -3.06 -5.53 15.66
C VAL A 92 -3.14 -6.43 16.89
N THR A 93 -3.09 -5.82 18.07
CA THR A 93 -3.13 -6.50 19.37
C THR A 93 -4.46 -6.31 20.11
N HIS A 94 -5.26 -5.31 19.72
CA HIS A 94 -6.50 -4.96 20.39
C HIS A 94 -7.65 -4.80 19.40
N GLY A 95 -8.84 -5.28 19.77
CA GLY A 95 -10.09 -5.07 19.04
C GLY A 95 -11.20 -4.66 20.00
N GLY A 96 -11.91 -3.57 19.71
CA GLY A 96 -12.99 -3.08 20.59
C GLY A 96 -12.55 -2.77 22.03
N GLY A 97 -11.28 -2.38 22.23
CA GLY A 97 -10.69 -2.09 23.55
C GLY A 97 -10.23 -3.31 24.35
N LYS A 98 -10.34 -4.53 23.82
CA LYS A 98 -9.87 -5.76 24.46
C LYS A 98 -8.65 -6.33 23.74
N ASN A 99 -7.75 -6.98 24.48
CA ASN A 99 -6.68 -7.78 23.89
C ASN A 99 -7.28 -8.89 23.05
N LEU A 100 -6.74 -9.07 21.84
CA LEU A 100 -7.09 -10.20 20.98
C LEU A 100 -6.44 -11.48 21.52
N GLU A 101 -7.20 -12.58 21.51
CA GLU A 101 -6.67 -13.92 21.84
C GLU A 101 -5.54 -14.33 20.87
N HIS A 102 -5.69 -13.95 19.60
CA HIS A 102 -4.69 -14.15 18.56
C HIS A 102 -4.32 -12.80 17.93
N ARG A 103 -3.03 -12.49 17.92
CA ARG A 103 -2.50 -11.29 17.25
C ARG A 103 -2.71 -11.39 15.75
N LEU A 104 -3.15 -10.30 15.14
CA LEU A 104 -3.31 -10.19 13.70
C LEU A 104 -2.23 -9.28 13.13
N VAL A 105 -1.90 -9.47 11.86
CA VAL A 105 -0.92 -8.68 11.13
C VAL A 105 -1.59 -8.06 9.91
N TYR A 106 -1.31 -6.78 9.66
CA TYR A 106 -1.63 -6.16 8.37
C TYR A 106 -0.77 -6.81 7.29
N ARG A 107 -1.40 -7.51 6.35
CA ARG A 107 -0.74 -8.37 5.36
C ARG A 107 0.28 -7.58 4.52
N PRO A 108 1.59 -7.88 4.58
CA PRO A 108 2.56 -7.37 3.63
C PRO A 108 2.34 -7.98 2.23
N PRO A 109 2.64 -7.24 1.15
CA PRO A 109 2.31 -7.63 -0.22
C PRO A 109 2.95 -8.94 -0.71
N ASN A 110 4.04 -9.39 -0.07
CA ASN A 110 4.80 -10.59 -0.48
C ASN A 110 4.33 -11.88 0.22
N GLN A 111 3.26 -11.85 1.00
CA GLN A 111 2.80 -13.04 1.71
C GLN A 111 1.83 -13.90 0.92
N THR A 112 2.20 -15.17 0.82
CA THR A 112 1.45 -16.19 0.11
C THR A 112 0.49 -16.84 1.09
N ILE A 113 -0.80 -16.47 1.01
CA ILE A 113 -1.85 -17.19 1.73
C ILE A 113 -2.25 -18.36 0.83
N ASN A 114 -1.55 -19.48 0.97
CA ASN A 114 -2.01 -20.73 0.37
C ASN A 114 -3.17 -21.26 1.21
N GLY A 115 -4.36 -21.37 0.59
CA GLY A 115 -5.52 -22.06 1.14
C GLY A 115 -5.41 -23.57 1.01
#